data_AF-A0A661KYG0-F1
#
_entry.id   AF-A0A661KYG0-F1
#
_cell.length_a   1.000
_cell.length_b   1.000
_cell.length_c   1.000
_cell.angle_alpha   90.00
_cell.angle_beta   90.00
_cell.angle_gamma   90.00
#
_symmetry.space_group_name_H-M   'P 1'
#
loop_
_entity.id
_entity.type
_entity.pdbx_description
1 polymer ?
#
loop_
_entity_poly.entity_id
_entity_poly.type
_entity_poly.pdbx_seq_one_letter_code
_entity_poly.pdbx_strand_id
1 'polypeptide(L)'
;MLKKILNLLKKARGYTLVEVAAVVAVTGMLSAVVMTAAKYTYERSKLNAASEDIEKIYGAIQAFYNDTGDYPVRFSRDVYDYYEFLYSGNTLKTKSYGGMPTIIAGGLSDRLFNHIMQNNPENVNWGAYTGWKGSYLARNFDKYDPWGNSYIIYTRPLWR
;
A
#
# COMPACT_ATOMS: atom_id res chain seq x y z
N MET A 1 56.50 17.46 13.34
CA MET A 1 55.13 17.37 12.78
C MET A 1 54.04 17.83 13.76
N LEU A 2 54.10 17.44 15.04
CA LEU A 2 53.10 17.82 16.06
C LEU A 2 52.82 19.33 16.20
N LYS A 3 53.87 20.18 16.16
CA LYS A 3 53.73 21.65 16.25
C LYS A 3 52.89 22.25 15.12
N LYS A 4 52.87 21.61 13.94
CA LYS A 4 52.09 22.07 12.79
C LYS A 4 50.60 21.80 13.01
N ILE A 5 50.26 20.65 13.59
CA ILE A 5 48.88 20.26 13.95
C ILE A 5 48.32 21.19 15.05
N LEU A 6 49.11 21.48 16.09
CA LEU A 6 48.71 22.38 17.16
C LEU A 6 48.45 23.82 16.68
N ASN A 7 49.24 24.33 15.73
CA ASN A 7 49.02 25.66 15.14
C ASN A 7 47.81 25.69 14.19
N LEU A 8 47.45 24.57 13.57
CA LEU A 8 46.23 24.47 12.76
C LEU A 8 44.98 24.50 13.65
N LEU A 9 45.01 23.80 14.79
CA LEU A 9 43.91 23.84 15.78
C LEU A 9 43.75 25.22 16.42
N LYS A 10 44.85 25.95 16.67
CA LYS A 10 44.81 27.34 17.18
C LYS A 10 44.29 28.36 16.16
N LYS A 11 44.31 28.03 14.86
CA LYS A 11 43.79 28.87 13.77
C LYS A 11 42.31 28.62 13.45
N ALA A 12 41.71 27.59 14.05
CA ALA A 12 40.27 27.38 13.97
C ALA A 12 39.55 28.45 14.80
N ARG A 13 39.27 29.60 14.17
CA ARG A 13 38.38 30.62 14.74
C ARG A 13 36.98 30.00 14.81
N GLY A 14 36.40 29.95 16.01
CA GLY A 14 35.01 29.54 16.20
C GLY A 14 34.05 30.54 15.56
N TYR A 15 32.87 30.07 15.17
CA TYR A 15 31.78 30.91 14.70
C TYR A 15 31.30 31.84 15.81
N THR A 16 30.93 33.07 15.45
CA THR A 16 30.34 34.00 16.40
C THR A 16 28.90 33.60 16.72
N LEU A 17 28.43 33.94 17.93
CA LEU A 17 27.02 33.73 18.31
C LEU A 17 26.06 34.39 17.31
N VAL A 18 26.44 35.56 16.79
CA VAL A 18 25.65 36.33 15.82
C VAL A 18 25.55 35.61 14.47
N GLU A 19 26.63 35.00 13.98
CA GLU A 19 26.59 34.21 12.74
C GLU A 19 25.69 33.00 12.87
N VAL A 20 25.80 32.24 13.96
CA VAL A 20 24.93 31.07 14.18
C VAL A 20 23.47 31.49 14.34
N ALA A 21 23.20 32.59 15.04
CA ALA A 21 21.85 33.14 15.19
C ALA A 21 21.25 33.58 13.85
N ALA A 22 22.03 34.26 13.00
CA ALA A 22 21.59 34.69 11.68
C ALA A 22 21.30 33.48 10.76
N VAL A 23 22.16 32.45 10.77
CA VAL A 23 21.96 31.23 9.98
C VAL A 23 20.68 30.51 10.40
N VAL A 24 20.49 30.27 11.70
CA VAL A 24 19.30 29.56 12.19
C VAL A 24 18.02 30.35 11.88
N ALA A 25 18.06 31.68 12.00
CA ALA A 25 16.93 32.54 11.62
C ALA A 25 16.56 32.38 10.14
N VAL A 26 17.54 32.46 9.23
CA VAL A 26 17.29 32.32 7.79
C VAL A 26 16.84 30.90 7.43
N THR A 27 17.50 29.86 7.96
CA THR A 27 17.10 28.47 7.70
C THR A 27 15.72 28.14 8.26
N GLY A 28 15.34 28.73 9.40
CA GLY A 28 14.00 28.57 9.98
C GLY A 28 12.92 29.17 9.07
N MET A 29 13.16 30.38 8.55
CA MET A 29 12.25 31.03 7.60
C MET A 29 12.11 30.22 6.31
N LEU A 30 13.23 29.77 5.72
CA LEU A 30 13.21 28.95 4.51
C LEU A 30 12.50 27.60 4.73
N SER A 31 12.77 26.93 5.86
CA SER A 31 12.16 25.63 6.19
C SER A 31 10.63 25.73 6.32
N ALA A 32 10.13 26.83 6.88
CA ALA A 32 8.69 27.06 7.02
C ALA A 32 7.99 27.14 5.66
N VAL A 33 8.57 27.86 4.69
CA VAL A 33 8.02 28.00 3.33
C VAL A 33 8.10 26.68 2.56
N VAL A 34 9.19 25.95 2.68
CA VAL A 34 9.35 24.64 2.00
C VAL A 34 8.32 23.63 2.50
N MET A 35 8.04 23.62 3.81
CA MET A 35 7.10 22.66 4.40
C MET A 35 5.68 22.82 3.88
N THR A 36 5.21 24.03 3.59
CA THR A 36 3.86 24.24 3.04
C THR A 36 3.76 23.75 1.59
N ALA A 37 4.76 24.02 0.77
CA ALA A 37 4.84 23.53 -0.60
C ALA A 37 4.96 21.99 -0.67
N ALA A 38 5.77 21.40 0.22
CA ALA A 38 6.01 19.96 0.28
C ALA A 38 4.74 19.14 0.58
N LYS A 39 3.82 19.67 1.40
CA LYS A 39 2.55 18.98 1.72
C LYS A 39 1.71 18.71 0.46
N TYR A 40 1.66 19.66 -0.48
CA TYR A 40 0.89 19.51 -1.71
C TYR A 40 1.46 18.44 -2.64
N THR A 41 2.77 18.44 -2.82
CA THR A 41 3.46 17.42 -3.61
C THR A 41 3.38 16.05 -2.95
N TYR A 42 3.38 16.00 -1.62
CA TYR A 42 3.28 14.75 -0.87
C TYR A 42 1.93 14.06 -1.06
N GLU A 43 0.82 14.78 -0.96
CA GLU A 43 -0.51 14.21 -1.22
C GLU A 43 -0.68 13.80 -2.69
N ARG A 44 -0.13 14.57 -3.64
CA ARG A 44 -0.10 14.15 -5.06
C ARG A 44 0.71 12.86 -5.26
N SER A 45 1.86 12.73 -4.62
CA SER A 45 2.68 11.52 -4.71
C SER A 45 1.95 10.30 -4.13
N LYS A 46 1.19 10.47 -3.04
CA LYS A 46 0.33 9.40 -2.51
C LYS A 46 -0.77 9.00 -3.51
N LEU A 47 -1.47 9.97 -4.11
CA LEU A 47 -2.50 9.68 -5.12
C LEU A 47 -1.92 8.91 -6.32
N ASN A 48 -0.75 9.32 -6.81
CA ASN A 48 -0.07 8.65 -7.92
C ASN A 48 0.33 7.22 -7.53
N ALA A 49 0.95 7.04 -6.36
CA ALA A 49 1.32 5.71 -5.87
C ALA A 49 0.10 4.80 -5.72
N ALA A 50 -1.01 5.33 -5.22
CA ALA A 50 -2.25 4.57 -5.08
C ALA A 50 -2.85 4.17 -6.44
N SER A 51 -2.76 5.05 -7.44
CA SER A 51 -3.23 4.80 -8.80
C SER A 51 -2.42 3.70 -9.47
N GLU A 52 -1.08 3.75 -9.36
CA GLU A 52 -0.19 2.70 -9.86
C GLU A 52 -0.47 1.34 -9.20
N ASP A 53 -0.75 1.33 -7.90
CA ASP A 53 -1.09 0.10 -7.19
C ASP A 53 -2.43 -0.48 -7.68
N ILE A 54 -3.44 0.36 -7.93
CA ILE A 54 -4.73 -0.07 -8.52
C ILE A 54 -4.52 -0.67 -9.91
N GLU A 55 -3.70 -0.05 -10.77
CA GLU A 55 -3.41 -0.56 -12.11
C GLU A 55 -2.73 -1.94 -12.05
N LYS A 56 -1.81 -2.16 -11.11
CA LYS A 56 -1.17 -3.47 -10.88
C LYS A 56 -2.19 -4.51 -10.43
N ILE A 57 -3.07 -4.16 -9.49
CA ILE A 57 -4.16 -5.05 -9.04
C ILE A 57 -5.07 -5.42 -10.22
N TYR A 58 -5.49 -4.42 -10.99
CA TYR A 58 -6.35 -4.64 -12.15
C TYR A 58 -5.68 -5.54 -13.19
N GLY A 59 -4.43 -5.26 -13.55
CA GLY A 59 -3.66 -6.09 -14.49
C GLY A 59 -3.51 -7.53 -14.01
N ALA A 60 -3.30 -7.75 -12.71
CA ALA A 60 -3.24 -9.08 -12.13
C ALA A 60 -4.58 -9.82 -12.19
N ILE A 61 -5.70 -9.13 -11.93
CA ILE A 61 -7.05 -9.70 -12.05
C ILE A 61 -7.35 -10.07 -13.51
N GLN A 62 -6.96 -9.23 -14.47
CA GLN A 62 -7.12 -9.53 -15.89
C GLN A 62 -6.28 -10.72 -16.33
N ALA A 63 -5.02 -10.80 -15.90
CA ALA A 63 -4.17 -11.96 -16.17
C ALA A 63 -4.75 -13.24 -15.57
N PHE A 64 -5.23 -13.18 -14.32
CA PHE A 64 -5.94 -14.26 -13.67
C PHE A 64 -7.14 -14.72 -14.49
N TYR A 65 -8.00 -13.79 -14.92
CA TYR A 65 -9.19 -14.09 -15.72
C TYR A 65 -8.85 -14.74 -17.07
N ASN A 66 -7.80 -14.25 -17.73
CA ASN A 66 -7.35 -14.82 -19.01
C ASN A 66 -6.84 -16.27 -18.87
N ASP A 67 -6.31 -16.64 -17.70
CA ASP A 67 -5.76 -17.97 -17.44
C ASP A 67 -6.79 -18.95 -16.87
N THR A 68 -7.65 -18.49 -15.96
CA THR A 68 -8.63 -19.34 -15.27
C THR A 68 -10.01 -19.32 -15.93
N GLY A 69 -10.30 -18.30 -16.74
CA GLY A 69 -11.63 -18.04 -17.30
C GLY A 69 -12.63 -17.51 -16.28
N ASP A 70 -12.20 -17.25 -15.04
CA ASP A 70 -13.02 -16.83 -13.92
C ASP A 70 -12.44 -15.59 -13.26
N TYR A 71 -13.31 -14.72 -12.74
CA TYR A 71 -12.87 -13.67 -11.84
C TYR A 71 -12.54 -14.26 -10.47
N PRO A 72 -11.72 -13.60 -9.63
CA PRO A 72 -11.42 -14.07 -8.28
C PRO A 72 -12.66 -13.92 -7.39
N VAL A 73 -13.69 -14.70 -7.67
CA VAL A 73 -14.92 -14.86 -6.91
C VAL A 73 -14.93 -16.30 -6.45
N ARG A 74 -15.44 -16.59 -5.25
CA ARG A 74 -15.64 -17.97 -4.81
C ARG A 74 -17.11 -18.34 -5.00
N PHE A 75 -17.34 -19.53 -5.55
CA PHE A 75 -18.55 -20.29 -5.33
C PHE A 75 -18.30 -21.20 -4.13
N SER A 76 -18.82 -20.87 -2.95
CA SER A 76 -18.99 -21.90 -1.92
C SER A 76 -20.05 -22.86 -2.46
N ARG A 77 -19.71 -24.15 -2.63
CA ARG A 77 -20.58 -25.10 -3.35
C ARG A 77 -21.88 -25.45 -2.61
N ASP A 78 -22.03 -24.99 -1.36
CA ASP A 78 -23.12 -25.42 -0.48
C ASP A 78 -23.94 -24.29 0.17
N VAL A 79 -23.55 -23.01 -0.01
CA VAL A 79 -24.30 -21.88 0.57
C VAL A 79 -24.19 -20.68 -0.39
N TYR A 80 -25.25 -19.88 -0.48
CA TYR A 80 -25.27 -18.54 -1.10
C TYR A 80 -24.35 -17.53 -0.36
N ASP A 81 -23.17 -17.96 0.08
CA ASP A 81 -22.12 -17.13 0.66
C ASP A 81 -21.24 -16.63 -0.48
N TYR A 82 -21.65 -15.50 -1.03
CA TYR A 82 -20.82 -14.75 -1.95
C TYR A 82 -19.93 -13.82 -1.15
N TYR A 83 -18.63 -13.86 -1.42
CA TYR A 83 -17.74 -12.79 -0.98
C TYR A 83 -18.17 -11.49 -1.65
N GLU A 84 -18.68 -10.57 -0.84
CA GLU A 84 -19.09 -9.26 -1.33
C GLU A 84 -17.88 -8.43 -1.74
N PHE A 85 -16.73 -8.67 -1.08
CA PHE A 85 -15.50 -7.99 -1.39
C PHE A 85 -14.24 -8.77 -1.01
N LEU A 86 -13.18 -8.57 -1.80
CA LEU A 86 -11.81 -8.95 -1.49
C LEU A 86 -11.03 -7.75 -0.98
N TYR A 87 -10.00 -8.00 -0.18
CA TYR A 87 -9.14 -6.92 0.32
C TYR A 87 -7.63 -7.20 0.25
N SER A 88 -6.84 -6.13 0.15
CA SER A 88 -5.37 -6.21 0.23
C SER A 88 -4.85 -6.18 1.67
N GLY A 89 -3.64 -6.72 1.86
CA GLY A 89 -2.97 -6.75 3.15
C GLY A 89 -3.36 -7.96 4.01
N ASN A 90 -2.67 -8.10 5.15
CA ASN A 90 -2.86 -9.24 6.06
C ASN A 90 -4.10 -9.10 6.95
N THR A 91 -4.60 -7.88 7.12
CA THR A 91 -5.78 -7.56 7.91
C THR A 91 -6.53 -6.46 7.21
N LEU A 92 -7.85 -6.59 7.11
CA LEU A 92 -8.72 -5.56 6.56
C LEU A 92 -8.60 -4.29 7.39
N LYS A 93 -8.02 -3.25 6.80
CA LYS A 93 -7.94 -1.92 7.41
C LYS A 93 -8.76 -0.98 6.57
N THR A 94 -9.89 -0.52 7.07
CA THR A 94 -10.69 0.47 6.37
C THR A 94 -11.04 1.59 7.32
N LYS A 95 -11.23 2.79 6.77
CA LYS A 95 -12.05 3.78 7.43
C LYS A 95 -13.49 3.42 7.13
N SER A 96 -14.33 3.28 8.15
CA SER A 96 -15.76 3.05 7.96
C SER A 96 -16.38 4.27 7.29
N TYR A 97 -16.59 4.20 5.97
CA TYR A 97 -17.36 5.18 5.23
C TYR A 97 -18.82 4.72 5.18
N GLY A 98 -19.76 5.65 5.35
CA GLY A 98 -21.19 5.34 5.27
C GLY A 98 -21.54 4.68 3.93
N GLY A 99 -22.23 3.54 3.96
CA GLY A 99 -22.53 2.72 2.78
C GLY A 99 -21.53 1.60 2.50
N MET A 100 -20.41 1.52 3.22
CA MET A 100 -19.62 0.29 3.27
C MET A 100 -20.33 -0.74 4.15
N PRO A 101 -20.32 -2.04 3.77
CA PRO A 101 -20.77 -3.10 4.67
C PRO A 101 -20.04 -2.95 6.00
N THR A 102 -20.78 -2.86 7.11
CA THR A 102 -20.20 -2.93 8.45
C THR A 102 -19.43 -4.24 8.49
N ILE A 103 -18.12 -4.16 8.71
CA ILE A 103 -17.24 -5.33 8.78
C ILE A 103 -17.69 -6.16 9.97
N ILE A 104 -18.63 -7.07 9.74
CA ILE A 104 -18.92 -8.18 10.63
C ILE A 104 -17.90 -9.22 10.21
N ALA A 105 -16.89 -9.40 11.05
CA ALA A 105 -16.02 -10.56 10.98
C ALA A 105 -16.90 -11.82 10.91
N GLY A 106 -16.94 -12.47 9.74
CA GLY A 106 -17.70 -13.69 9.51
C GLY A 106 -18.25 -13.79 8.09
N GLY A 107 -17.53 -14.50 7.22
CA GLY A 107 -18.10 -15.13 6.01
C GLY A 107 -18.10 -14.35 4.70
N LEU A 108 -18.15 -13.01 4.71
CA LEU A 108 -18.40 -12.22 3.48
C LEU A 108 -17.17 -11.52 2.88
N SER A 109 -15.97 -11.69 3.46
CA SER A 109 -14.72 -11.11 2.91
C SER A 109 -13.54 -12.09 2.93
N ASP A 110 -12.71 -12.06 1.90
CA ASP A 110 -11.44 -12.81 1.85
C ASP A 110 -10.26 -11.93 1.37
N ARG A 111 -9.04 -12.39 1.62
CA ARG A 111 -7.81 -11.71 1.18
C ARG A 111 -7.61 -11.92 -0.31
N LEU A 112 -7.33 -10.84 -1.04
CA LEU A 112 -6.93 -10.89 -2.44
C LEU A 112 -5.75 -11.86 -2.66
N PHE A 113 -4.81 -11.89 -1.70
CA PHE A 113 -3.68 -12.81 -1.66
C PHE A 113 -4.11 -14.28 -1.84
N ASN A 114 -5.16 -14.72 -1.15
CA ASN A 114 -5.63 -16.10 -1.19
C ASN A 114 -6.09 -16.49 -2.60
N HIS A 115 -6.70 -15.55 -3.34
CA HIS A 115 -7.24 -15.81 -4.66
C HIS A 115 -6.20 -15.77 -5.77
N ILE A 116 -5.46 -14.67 -5.90
CA ILE A 116 -4.59 -14.43 -7.07
C ILE A 116 -3.11 -14.72 -6.79
N MET A 117 -2.72 -14.97 -5.54
CA MET A 117 -1.32 -15.28 -5.21
C MET A 117 -1.11 -16.70 -4.72
N GLN A 118 -2.05 -17.26 -3.95
CA GLN A 118 -1.92 -18.61 -3.37
C GLN A 118 -2.83 -19.65 -4.02
N ASN A 119 -3.83 -19.25 -4.83
CA ASN A 119 -4.89 -20.14 -5.33
C ASN A 119 -5.51 -20.99 -4.20
N ASN A 120 -5.75 -20.36 -3.06
CA ASN A 120 -6.24 -20.99 -1.85
C ASN A 120 -7.29 -20.09 -1.19
N PRO A 121 -8.40 -19.77 -1.87
CA PRO A 121 -9.44 -18.91 -1.30
C PRO A 121 -9.93 -19.51 0.03
N GLU A 122 -10.22 -18.63 0.99
CA GLU A 122 -10.54 -18.93 2.39
C GLU A 122 -9.48 -19.70 3.17
N ASN A 123 -8.27 -19.81 2.60
CA ASN A 123 -7.21 -20.65 3.13
C ASN A 123 -7.61 -22.15 3.24
N VAL A 124 -8.56 -22.63 2.43
CA VAL A 124 -8.92 -24.05 2.37
C VAL A 124 -8.04 -24.77 1.35
N ASN A 125 -7.06 -25.56 1.80
CA ASN A 125 -5.97 -26.26 1.05
C ASN A 125 -6.34 -27.10 -0.21
N TRP A 126 -7.18 -26.60 -1.09
CA TRP A 126 -7.90 -27.37 -2.11
C TRP A 126 -7.77 -26.79 -3.52
N GLY A 127 -6.99 -25.72 -3.74
CA GLY A 127 -6.70 -25.22 -5.09
C GLY A 127 -7.97 -24.89 -5.89
N ALA A 128 -8.59 -23.74 -5.65
CA ALA A 128 -9.96 -23.52 -6.11
C ALA A 128 -10.10 -23.24 -7.62
N TYR A 129 -9.09 -22.66 -8.25
CA TYR A 129 -9.17 -22.22 -9.63
C TYR A 129 -8.44 -23.18 -10.57
N THR A 130 -9.17 -23.72 -11.54
CA THR A 130 -8.61 -24.48 -12.66
C THR A 130 -7.88 -23.55 -13.62
N GLY A 131 -6.73 -23.97 -14.15
CA GLY A 131 -5.95 -23.15 -15.10
C GLY A 131 -5.05 -22.08 -14.47
N TRP A 132 -4.97 -22.01 -13.14
CA TRP A 132 -4.06 -21.11 -12.44
C TRP A 132 -2.59 -21.39 -12.80
N LYS A 133 -1.87 -20.38 -13.30
CA LYS A 133 -0.48 -20.52 -13.78
C LYS A 133 0.58 -20.00 -12.82
N GLY A 134 0.18 -19.39 -11.71
CA GLY A 134 1.13 -18.82 -10.74
C GLY A 134 0.61 -17.57 -10.05
N SER A 135 1.48 -16.94 -9.27
CA SER A 135 1.15 -15.70 -8.57
C SER A 135 1.05 -14.55 -9.58
N TYR A 136 -0.11 -13.89 -9.65
CA TYR A 136 -0.36 -12.78 -10.58
C TYR A 136 0.08 -11.42 -10.03
N LEU A 137 0.49 -11.37 -8.76
CA LEU A 137 1.09 -10.20 -8.13
C LEU A 137 2.46 -10.57 -7.54
N ALA A 138 3.33 -9.58 -7.36
CA ALA A 138 4.59 -9.81 -6.68
C ALA A 138 4.35 -10.36 -5.26
N ARG A 139 5.21 -11.28 -4.80
CA ARG A 139 5.06 -12.02 -3.52
C ARG A 139 4.81 -11.14 -2.28
N ASN A 140 5.15 -9.86 -2.31
CA ASN A 140 4.94 -8.89 -1.23
C ASN A 140 3.86 -7.84 -1.53
N PHE A 141 2.90 -8.12 -2.42
CA PHE A 141 1.81 -7.20 -2.72
C PHE A 141 0.72 -7.14 -1.62
N ASP A 142 0.98 -7.69 -0.43
CA ASP A 142 0.18 -7.46 0.78
C ASP A 142 0.36 -6.01 1.29
N LYS A 143 0.17 -5.03 0.40
CA LYS A 143 0.43 -3.61 0.62
C LYS A 143 -0.89 -2.90 0.94
N TYR A 144 -0.78 -1.97 1.88
CA TYR A 144 -1.80 -0.97 2.16
C TYR A 144 -1.63 0.22 1.22
N ASP A 145 -2.70 0.97 1.00
CA ASP A 145 -2.64 2.26 0.32
C ASP A 145 -1.69 3.23 1.08
N PRO A 146 -1.30 4.35 0.46
CA PRO A 146 -0.41 5.34 1.10
C PRO A 146 -1.00 6.03 2.35
N TRP A 147 -2.26 5.78 2.68
CA TRP A 147 -2.94 6.24 3.90
C TRP A 147 -3.12 5.12 4.95
N GLY A 148 -2.66 3.90 4.67
CA GLY A 148 -2.69 2.75 5.58
C GLY A 148 -3.96 1.89 5.53
N ASN A 149 -4.83 2.08 4.53
CA ASN A 149 -6.04 1.27 4.34
C ASN A 149 -5.81 0.15 3.30
N SER A 150 -6.63 -0.88 3.35
CA SER A 150 -6.69 -1.94 2.35
C SER A 150 -7.35 -1.44 1.07
N TYR A 151 -6.87 -1.90 -0.07
CA TYR A 151 -7.65 -1.86 -1.31
C TYR A 151 -8.81 -2.83 -1.19
N ILE A 152 -9.99 -2.42 -1.67
CA ILE A 152 -11.21 -3.22 -1.65
C ILE A 152 -11.65 -3.47 -3.09
N ILE A 153 -11.94 -4.73 -3.40
CA ILE A 153 -12.44 -5.15 -4.71
C ILE A 153 -13.81 -5.77 -4.47
N TYR A 154 -14.85 -5.09 -4.94
CA TYR A 154 -16.19 -5.68 -4.90
C TYR A 154 -16.29 -6.79 -5.93
N THR A 155 -16.67 -7.96 -5.47
CA THR A 155 -16.81 -9.14 -6.30
C THR A 155 -18.27 -9.55 -6.35
N ARG A 156 -18.79 -9.78 -7.55
CA ARG A 156 -20.14 -10.30 -7.73
C ARG A 156 -20.09 -11.50 -8.67
N PRO A 157 -20.58 -12.67 -8.26
CA PRO A 157 -20.74 -13.78 -9.17
C PRO A 157 -21.74 -13.40 -10.25
N LEU A 158 -21.46 -13.81 -11.49
CA LEU A 158 -22.47 -13.82 -12.54
C LEU A 158 -23.07 -15.22 -12.55
N TRP A 159 -24.39 -15.29 -12.65
CA TRP A 159 -25.08 -16.57 -12.87
C TRP A 159 -24.54 -17.18 -14.17
N ARG A 160 -23.99 -18.39 -14.08
CA ARG A 160 -23.58 -19.21 -15.23
C ARG A 160 -24.63 -20.27 -15.50
#